data_AF-A0A1S8T088-F1
#
_entry.id   AF-A0A1S8T088-F1
#
_cell.length_a   1.000
_cell.length_b   1.000
_cell.length_c   1.000
_cell.angle_alpha   90.00
_cell.angle_beta   90.00
_cell.angle_gamma   90.00
#
_symmetry.space_group_name_H-M   'P 1'
#
loop_
_entity.id
_entity.type
_entity.pdbx_description
1 polymer ?
#
loop_
_entity_poly.entity_id
_entity_poly.type
_entity_poly.pdbx_seq_one_letter_code
_entity_poly.pdbx_strand_id
1 'polypeptide(L)'
;MDPYVKMLNLMTKKGAECNPLSICIGKVISPPPEIIIQTNNLQLYKDDLYIADYLLQGYSRNVSISPNCTGNTIVTKDTIKIGDELAVFPIGGNQVWIILCKVVKCDG
;
A
#
# COMPACT_ATOMS: atom_id res chain seq x y z
N MET A 1 -33.03 5.83 -23.21
CA MET A 1 -32.14 6.12 -22.07
C MET A 1 -32.74 7.28 -21.29
N ASP A 2 -32.84 7.15 -19.97
CA ASP A 2 -33.37 8.20 -19.09
C ASP A 2 -32.39 9.40 -19.03
N PRO A 3 -32.82 10.63 -19.36
CA PRO A 3 -31.98 11.83 -19.32
C PRO A 3 -31.37 12.12 -17.93
N TYR A 4 -32.02 11.71 -16.84
CA TYR A 4 -31.48 11.89 -15.49
C TYR A 4 -30.28 10.98 -15.23
N VAL A 5 -30.31 9.74 -15.69
CA VAL A 5 -29.18 8.80 -15.59
C VAL A 5 -27.98 9.34 -16.36
N LYS A 6 -28.19 9.97 -17.51
CA LYS A 6 -27.10 10.59 -18.29
C LYS A 6 -26.45 11.76 -17.54
N MET A 7 -27.25 12.62 -16.91
CA MET A 7 -26.75 13.73 -16.09
C MET A 7 -25.98 13.22 -14.88
N LEU A 8 -26.52 12.22 -14.16
CA LEU A 8 -25.85 11.60 -13.01
C LEU A 8 -24.50 11.00 -13.39
N ASN A 9 -24.45 10.22 -14.47
CA ASN A 9 -23.18 9.63 -14.95
C ASN A 9 -22.15 10.70 -15.33
N LEU A 10 -22.60 11.82 -15.94
CA LEU A 10 -21.73 12.93 -16.27
C LEU A 10 -21.18 13.62 -15.00
N MET A 11 -22.03 13.87 -14.01
CA MET A 11 -21.63 14.41 -12.72
C MET A 11 -20.65 13.50 -11.98
N THR A 12 -20.93 12.19 -11.92
CA THR A 12 -20.04 11.20 -11.31
C THR A 12 -18.69 11.14 -12.02
N LYS A 13 -18.68 11.11 -13.36
CA LYS A 13 -17.44 11.09 -14.14
C LYS A 13 -16.60 12.34 -13.89
N LYS A 14 -17.23 13.53 -13.90
CA LYS A 14 -16.52 14.80 -13.63
C LYS A 14 -16.03 14.90 -12.19
N GLY A 15 -16.78 14.40 -11.22
CA GLY A 15 -16.33 14.30 -9.83
C GLY A 15 -15.11 13.39 -9.67
N ALA A 16 -15.10 12.23 -10.32
CA ALA A 16 -13.97 11.30 -10.29
C ALA A 16 -12.71 11.86 -11.00
N GLU A 17 -12.88 12.57 -12.12
CA GLU A 17 -11.78 13.27 -12.81
C GLU A 17 -11.12 14.34 -11.92
N CYS A 18 -11.90 15.05 -11.11
CA CYS A 18 -11.41 16.09 -10.20
C CYS A 18 -10.83 15.56 -8.88
N ASN A 19 -11.08 14.30 -8.52
CA ASN A 19 -10.56 13.68 -7.30
C ASN A 19 -9.95 12.30 -7.59
N PRO A 20 -8.79 12.27 -8.30
CA PRO A 20 -8.12 11.01 -8.59
C PRO A 20 -7.66 10.35 -7.29
N LEU A 21 -7.74 9.01 -7.24
CA LEU A 21 -7.15 8.23 -6.16
C LEU A 21 -5.64 8.46 -6.14
N SER A 22 -5.11 8.89 -4.99
CA SER A 22 -3.71 9.23 -4.81
C SER A 22 -3.09 8.41 -3.69
N ILE A 23 -1.76 8.30 -3.73
CA ILE A 23 -0.98 7.67 -2.65
C ILE A 23 -1.13 8.52 -1.38
N CYS A 24 -1.42 7.87 -0.27
CA CYS A 24 -1.53 8.47 1.05
C CYS A 24 -0.43 7.92 1.97
N ILE A 25 -0.10 8.67 3.02
CA ILE A 25 0.78 8.19 4.08
C ILE A 25 -0.06 7.49 5.16
N GLY A 26 0.29 6.23 5.44
CA GLY A 26 -0.28 5.45 6.54
C GLY A 26 0.72 5.30 7.67
N LYS A 27 0.28 5.44 8.92
CA LYS A 27 1.08 5.18 10.11
C LYS A 27 0.72 3.82 10.71
N VAL A 28 1.73 3.03 11.04
CA VAL A 28 1.53 1.70 11.62
C VAL A 28 1.18 1.80 13.09
N ILE A 29 0.03 1.24 13.47
CA ILE A 29 -0.41 1.08 14.86
C ILE A 29 -0.01 -0.31 15.37
N SER A 30 -0.21 -1.34 14.56
CA SER A 30 0.14 -2.74 14.87
C SER A 30 0.86 -3.37 13.67
N PRO A 31 2.00 -4.05 13.85
CA PRO A 31 2.71 -4.71 12.76
C PRO A 31 2.02 -6.03 12.35
N PRO A 32 2.39 -6.63 11.21
CA PRO A 32 1.96 -7.98 10.85
C PRO A 32 2.26 -9.01 11.97
N PRO A 33 1.42 -10.04 12.19
CA PRO A 33 0.38 -10.56 11.29
C PRO A 33 -1.00 -9.88 11.40
N GLU A 34 -1.33 -9.27 12.53
CA GLU A 34 -2.57 -8.51 12.75
C GLU A 34 -2.30 -7.03 12.52
N ILE A 35 -2.02 -6.69 11.25
CA ILE A 35 -1.63 -5.34 10.86
C ILE A 35 -2.81 -4.37 11.01
N ILE A 36 -2.50 -3.21 11.58
CA ILE A 36 -3.43 -2.08 11.65
C ILE A 36 -2.66 -0.83 11.26
N ILE A 37 -3.18 -0.10 10.28
CA ILE A 37 -2.62 1.17 9.84
C ILE A 37 -3.66 2.28 9.92
N GLN A 38 -3.21 3.49 10.18
CA GLN A 38 -4.04 4.69 10.17
C GLN A 38 -3.61 5.58 9.01
N THR A 39 -4.52 5.83 8.09
CA THR A 39 -4.32 6.72 6.95
C THR A 39 -5.26 7.90 7.08
N ASN A 40 -4.72 9.11 7.23
CA ASN A 40 -5.49 10.31 7.55
C ASN A 40 -6.42 10.04 8.77
N ASN A 41 -7.74 9.94 8.54
CA ASN A 41 -8.75 9.70 9.58
C ASN A 41 -9.41 8.30 9.47
N LEU A 42 -8.86 7.41 8.64
CA LEU A 42 -9.38 6.05 8.44
C LEU A 42 -8.41 5.03 9.00
N GLN A 43 -8.92 4.15 9.87
CA GLN A 43 -8.18 2.98 10.34
C GLN A 43 -8.49 1.81 9.42
N LEU A 44 -7.44 1.16 8.91
CA LEU A 44 -7.51 0.03 8.00
C LEU A 44 -7.02 -1.22 8.72
N TYR A 45 -7.74 -2.32 8.50
CA TYR A 45 -7.48 -3.62 9.09
C TYR A 45 -6.97 -4.60 8.03
N LYS A 46 -6.40 -5.70 8.50
CA LYS A 46 -5.80 -6.76 7.69
C LYS A 46 -6.63 -7.20 6.49
N ASP A 47 -7.95 -7.35 6.64
CA ASP A 47 -8.83 -7.86 5.58
C ASP A 47 -9.00 -6.87 4.41
N ASP A 48 -8.75 -5.59 4.64
CA ASP A 48 -8.87 -4.51 3.65
C ASP A 48 -7.51 -4.16 3.02
N LEU A 49 -6.45 -4.93 3.31
CA LEU A 49 -5.07 -4.58 2.98
C LEU A 49 -4.38 -5.66 2.14
N TYR A 50 -3.82 -5.24 1.02
CA TYR A 50 -2.71 -5.92 0.37
C TYR A 50 -1.40 -5.32 0.84
N ILE A 51 -0.40 -6.17 1.09
CA ILE A 51 0.93 -5.76 1.54
C ILE A 51 1.95 -6.29 0.56
N ALA A 52 2.91 -5.46 0.16
CA ALA A 52 4.05 -5.93 -0.60
C ALA A 52 4.79 -7.05 0.18
N ASP A 53 5.01 -8.17 -0.48
CA ASP A 53 5.59 -9.41 0.08
C ASP A 53 6.89 -9.17 0.85
N TYR A 54 7.74 -8.29 0.33
CA TYR A 54 9.05 -7.98 0.91
C TYR A 54 8.99 -7.21 2.24
N LEU A 55 7.82 -6.69 2.63
CA LEU A 55 7.61 -6.05 3.94
C LEU A 55 7.23 -7.06 5.03
N LEU A 56 6.92 -8.31 4.65
CA LEU A 56 6.58 -9.38 5.58
C LEU A 56 7.83 -10.03 6.17
N GLN A 57 7.73 -10.40 7.44
CA GLN A 57 8.81 -11.09 8.13
C GLN A 57 9.11 -12.44 7.46
N GLY A 58 10.39 -12.72 7.22
CA GLY A 58 10.83 -13.97 6.62
C GLY A 58 10.81 -13.98 5.10
N TYR A 59 10.55 -12.85 4.46
CA TYR A 59 10.71 -12.72 3.01
C TYR A 59 12.14 -13.05 2.58
N SER A 60 12.25 -13.86 1.52
CA SER A 60 13.53 -14.23 0.91
C SER A 60 13.42 -14.08 -0.61
N ARG A 61 14.52 -13.69 -1.25
CA ARG A 61 14.59 -13.55 -2.71
C ARG A 61 15.84 -14.22 -3.26
N ASN A 62 15.70 -14.86 -4.40
CA ASN A 62 16.82 -15.41 -5.15
C ASN A 62 17.50 -14.30 -5.96
N VAL A 63 18.83 -14.26 -5.92
CA VAL A 63 19.63 -13.29 -6.66
C VAL A 63 20.67 -14.05 -7.47
N SER A 64 20.71 -13.80 -8.79
CA SER A 64 21.75 -14.32 -9.67
C SER A 64 22.88 -13.29 -9.74
N ILE A 65 24.03 -13.64 -9.19
CA ILE A 65 25.23 -12.81 -9.21
C ILE A 65 26.16 -13.41 -10.27
N SER A 66 26.87 -12.55 -11.02
CA SER A 66 27.78 -12.92 -12.12
C SER A 66 28.87 -13.93 -11.66
N PRO A 67 29.61 -14.58 -12.60
CA PRO A 67 30.03 -15.99 -12.51
C PRO A 67 31.09 -16.37 -11.44
N ASN A 68 31.35 -15.55 -10.43
CA ASN A 68 32.22 -15.87 -9.30
C ASN A 68 31.52 -15.79 -7.93
N CYS A 69 30.19 -15.82 -7.89
CA CYS A 69 29.43 -15.82 -6.63
C CYS A 69 28.24 -16.79 -6.74
N THR A 70 28.41 -18.01 -6.24
CA THR A 70 27.39 -19.07 -6.32
C THR A 70 26.35 -18.92 -5.22
N GLY A 71 25.14 -18.51 -5.59
CA GLY A 71 23.87 -18.97 -4.98
C GLY A 71 23.63 -18.72 -3.49
N ASN A 72 23.79 -17.49 -3.01
CA ASN A 72 23.42 -17.15 -1.62
C ASN A 72 21.96 -16.68 -1.56
N THR A 73 21.12 -17.32 -0.73
CA THR A 73 19.80 -16.79 -0.34
C THR A 73 19.99 -15.55 0.51
N ILE A 74 19.41 -14.43 0.09
CA ILE A 74 19.40 -13.20 0.89
C ILE A 74 18.07 -13.14 1.63
N VAL A 75 18.16 -13.15 2.97
CA VAL A 75 17.02 -12.94 3.87
C VAL A 75 17.07 -11.51 4.36
N THR A 76 16.11 -10.70 3.93
CA THR A 76 15.93 -9.33 4.39
C THR A 76 15.23 -9.34 5.74
N LYS A 77 15.78 -8.58 6.70
CA LYS A 77 15.19 -8.39 8.05
C LYS A 77 14.37 -7.10 8.14
N ASP A 78 14.09 -6.49 7.00
CA ASP A 78 13.27 -5.29 6.90
C ASP A 78 11.83 -5.69 7.24
N THR A 79 11.40 -5.30 8.45
CA THR A 79 10.05 -5.56 8.93
C THR A 79 9.35 -4.26 9.27
N ILE A 80 8.03 -4.28 9.14
CA ILE A 80 7.16 -3.20 9.59
C ILE A 80 7.14 -3.18 11.12
N LYS A 81 7.36 -2.01 11.71
CA LYS A 81 7.32 -1.76 13.15
C LYS A 81 6.28 -0.69 13.49
N ILE A 82 5.83 -0.68 14.74
CA ILE A 82 4.93 0.36 15.26
C ILE A 82 5.58 1.73 15.04
N GLY A 83 4.79 2.66 14.50
CA GLY A 83 5.24 4.02 14.22
C GLY A 83 5.87 4.23 12.83
N ASP A 84 6.11 3.17 12.06
CA ASP A 84 6.60 3.30 10.68
C ASP A 84 5.57 4.01 9.78
N GLU A 85 6.08 4.77 8.81
CA GLU A 85 5.30 5.41 7.76
C GLU A 85 5.32 4.55 6.49
N LEU A 86 4.15 4.38 5.88
CA LEU A 86 3.93 3.54 4.71
C LEU A 86 3.27 4.34 3.59
N ALA A 87 3.68 4.08 2.35
CA ALA A 87 2.94 4.53 1.18
C ALA A 87 1.77 3.58 0.90
N VAL A 88 0.55 4.09 1.03
CA VAL A 88 -0.68 3.31 0.88
C VAL A 88 -1.49 3.86 -0.28
N PHE A 89 -1.97 2.97 -1.16
CA PHE A 89 -2.77 3.34 -2.32
C PHE A 89 -4.18 2.73 -2.23
N PRO A 90 -5.25 3.54 -2.25
CA PRO A 90 -6.62 3.04 -2.29
C PRO A 90 -6.97 2.50 -3.68
N ILE A 91 -7.56 1.30 -3.74
CA ILE A 91 -8.12 0.74 -4.97
C ILE A 91 -9.59 1.14 -5.06
N GLY A 92 -9.98 1.78 -6.15
CA GLY A 92 -11.38 2.16 -6.40
C GLY A 92 -12.28 0.94 -6.56
N GLY A 93 -13.36 0.87 -5.77
CA GLY A 93 -14.44 -0.12 -5.93
C GLY A 93 -14.79 -0.89 -4.67
N ASN A 94 -13.80 -1.38 -3.92
CA ASN A 94 -14.03 -2.37 -2.85
C ASN A 94 -13.45 -1.99 -1.48
N GLN A 95 -13.15 -0.72 -1.22
CA GLN A 95 -12.51 -0.27 0.04
C GLN A 95 -11.20 -1.02 0.37
N VAL A 96 -10.50 -1.55 -0.64
CA VAL A 96 -9.24 -2.25 -0.46
C VAL A 96 -8.07 -1.29 -0.68
N TRP A 97 -7.00 -1.47 0.08
CA TRP A 97 -5.82 -0.62 0.06
C TRP A 97 -4.56 -1.47 -0.17
N ILE A 98 -3.57 -0.92 -0.85
CA ILE A 98 -2.28 -1.57 -1.09
C ILE A 98 -1.19 -0.81 -0.35
N ILE A 99 -0.46 -1.48 0.52
CA ILE A 99 0.80 -1.00 1.09
C ILE A 99 1.91 -1.30 0.08
N LEU A 100 2.43 -0.25 -0.54
CA LEU A 100 3.42 -0.35 -1.60
C LEU A 100 4.84 -0.47 -1.06
N CYS A 101 5.19 0.37 -0.07
CA CYS A 101 6.53 0.44 0.53
C CYS A 101 6.51 1.17 1.87
N LYS A 102 7.61 1.05 2.62
CA LYS A 102 7.93 1.90 3.77
C LYS A 102 8.59 3.18 3.29
N VAL A 103 8.19 4.32 3.85
CA VAL A 103 8.72 5.64 3.50
C VAL A 103 9.33 6.31 4.73
N VAL A 104 10.27 7.21 4.47
CA VAL A 104 10.88 8.07 5.48
C VAL A 104 10.96 9.49 4.93
N LYS A 105 10.65 10.48 5.77
CA LYS A 105 10.85 11.88 5.43
C LYS A 105 12.35 12.14 5.25
N CYS A 106 12.73 12.86 4.21
CA CYS A 106 14.11 13.33 4.08
C CYS A 106 14.33 14.48 5.08
N ASP A 107 15.27 14.29 6.01
CA ASP A 107 15.82 15.37 6.80
C ASP A 107 16.90 16.06 5.97
N GLY A 108 16.69 17.35 5.67
CA GLY A 108 17.64 18.18 4.93
C GLY A 108 18.70 18.80 5.83
#